data_AF-A0A317WU46-F1
#
_entry.id   AF-A0A317WU46-F1
#
_cell.length_a   1.000
_cell.length_b   1.000
_cell.length_c   1.000
_cell.angle_alpha   90.00
_cell.angle_beta   90.00
_cell.angle_gamma   90.00
#
_symmetry.space_group_name_H-M   'P 1'
#
loop_
_entity.id
_entity.type
_entity.pdbx_description
1 polymer ?
#
loop_
_entity_poly.entity_id
_entity_poly.type
_entity_poly.pdbx_seq_one_letter_code
_entity_poly.pdbx_strand_id
1 'polypeptide(L)'
;MLTLGYSEYIIQAGDIGHLIARTMASNYNPHCKALHTNSALPAEPTAESHPELHAKIQNTPLTDSEKESIIRTATISKDGMTYYQQLSTRPQTLGYSLTDSPVGILAWIHEKLHDWTDNYPWTDDEILTCVTIHYFSTAGAAAPGSVYYAMEHSSPGALVEAQKYVDVPLGIARFAKDLVLLPRLWNQTLGRVVSESEYARGGHFAAWECPTEIVGDVRAMFGRGGTVSGCVDGRDGV
;
A
#
# COMPACT_ATOMS: atom_id res chain seq x y z
N MET A 1 -12.26 10.88 10.88
CA MET A 1 -13.64 10.47 10.51
C MET A 1 -14.67 11.00 11.50
N LEU A 2 -14.57 10.71 12.79
CA LEU A 2 -15.57 11.15 13.79
C LEU A 2 -15.81 12.67 13.82
N THR A 3 -14.76 13.50 13.77
CA THR A 3 -14.89 14.96 13.72
C THR A 3 -15.66 15.47 12.48
N LEU A 4 -15.66 14.69 11.39
CA LEU A 4 -16.42 14.99 10.16
C LEU A 4 -17.86 14.44 10.22
N GLY A 5 -18.27 13.80 11.32
CA GLY A 5 -19.60 13.21 11.48
C GLY A 5 -19.75 11.80 10.89
N TYR A 6 -18.67 11.16 10.46
CA TYR A 6 -18.70 9.79 9.93
C TYR A 6 -18.40 8.77 11.03
N SER A 7 -19.45 8.11 11.53
CA SER A 7 -19.38 6.97 12.46
C SER A 7 -19.12 5.64 11.76
N GLU A 8 -19.35 5.57 10.46
CA GLU A 8 -19.01 4.44 9.61
C GLU A 8 -18.30 4.95 8.36
N TYR A 9 -17.32 4.20 7.88
CA TYR A 9 -16.51 4.60 6.72
C TYR A 9 -15.88 3.39 6.02
N ILE A 10 -15.47 3.64 4.78
CA ILE A 10 -14.60 2.76 3.99
C ILE A 10 -13.22 3.41 3.88
N ILE A 11 -12.19 2.61 3.60
CA ILE A 11 -10.82 3.12 3.40
C ILE A 11 -10.30 2.63 2.05
N GLN A 12 -9.65 3.52 1.30
CA GLN A 12 -8.75 3.15 0.21
C GLN A 12 -7.32 3.57 0.58
N ALA A 13 -6.33 2.72 0.33
CA ALA A 13 -4.94 3.06 0.57
C ALA A 13 -3.93 2.28 -0.28
N GLY A 14 -2.73 2.84 -0.41
CA GLY A 14 -1.52 2.16 -0.88
C GLY A 14 -0.34 2.47 0.05
N ASP A 15 0.83 1.90 -0.22
CA ASP A 15 2.08 2.11 0.54
C ASP A 15 1.89 2.00 2.07
N ILE A 16 2.52 2.86 2.90
CA ILE A 16 2.33 2.93 4.36
C ILE A 16 0.85 3.13 4.72
N GLY A 17 0.09 3.79 3.85
CA GLY A 17 -1.36 3.90 3.97
C GLY A 17 -2.05 2.54 4.08
N HIS A 18 -1.56 1.50 3.39
CA HIS A 18 -2.05 0.13 3.57
C HIS A 18 -1.91 -0.31 5.02
N LEU A 19 -0.74 -0.15 5.63
CA LEU A 19 -0.50 -0.54 7.03
C LEU A 19 -1.45 0.20 7.98
N ILE A 20 -1.59 1.51 7.79
CA ILE A 20 -2.51 2.34 8.57
C ILE A 20 -3.95 1.85 8.39
N ALA A 21 -4.37 1.59 7.15
CA ALA A 21 -5.73 1.15 6.84
C ALA A 21 -6.03 -0.24 7.42
N ARG A 22 -5.05 -1.15 7.45
CA ARG A 22 -5.15 -2.46 8.10
C ARG A 22 -5.30 -2.33 9.61
N THR A 23 -4.48 -1.48 10.26
CA THR A 23 -4.62 -1.17 11.69
C THR A 23 -5.98 -0.54 11.98
N MET A 24 -6.45 0.38 11.13
CA MET A 24 -7.75 1.01 11.30
C MET A 24 -8.91 0.02 11.15
N ALA A 25 -8.84 -0.88 10.17
CA ALA A 25 -9.86 -1.90 9.94
C ALA A 25 -9.91 -2.92 11.08
N SER A 26 -8.75 -3.30 11.64
CA SER A 26 -8.65 -4.22 12.78
C SER A 26 -9.19 -3.60 14.07
N ASN A 27 -8.72 -2.40 14.42
CA ASN A 27 -8.98 -1.80 15.74
C ASN A 27 -10.31 -1.05 15.85
N TYR A 28 -10.90 -0.65 14.72
CA TYR A 28 -12.13 0.16 14.70
C TYR A 28 -13.27 -0.55 13.96
N ASN A 29 -13.33 -1.88 14.01
CA ASN A 29 -14.54 -2.63 13.65
C ASN A 29 -15.60 -2.43 14.78
N PRO A 30 -16.88 -2.09 14.50
CA PRO A 30 -17.57 -2.10 13.20
C PRO A 30 -17.64 -0.77 12.45
N HIS A 31 -16.85 0.26 12.81
CA HIS A 31 -16.86 1.57 12.14
C HIS A 31 -16.18 1.54 10.76
N CYS A 32 -15.09 0.79 10.61
CA CYS A 32 -14.49 0.52 9.30
C CYS A 32 -15.24 -0.62 8.60
N LYS A 33 -16.05 -0.28 7.59
CA LYS A 33 -16.97 -1.24 6.94
C LYS A 33 -16.34 -2.06 5.83
N ALA A 34 -15.30 -1.54 5.19
CA ALA A 34 -14.56 -2.23 4.13
C ALA A 34 -13.24 -1.52 3.81
N LEU A 35 -12.31 -2.25 3.20
CA LEU A 35 -10.98 -1.79 2.81
C LEU A 35 -10.72 -2.09 1.34
N HIS A 36 -10.22 -1.12 0.58
CA HIS A 36 -9.63 -1.31 -0.74
C HIS A 36 -8.14 -0.97 -0.68
N THR A 37 -7.26 -1.82 -1.22
CA THR A 37 -5.82 -1.54 -1.23
C THR A 37 -5.20 -1.77 -2.60
N ASN A 38 -4.20 -0.96 -2.94
CA ASN A 38 -3.33 -1.19 -4.10
C ASN A 38 -1.88 -1.56 -3.72
N SER A 39 -1.63 -1.93 -2.46
CA SER A 39 -0.31 -2.37 -1.96
C SER A 39 -0.47 -3.50 -0.94
N ALA A 40 -1.15 -4.57 -1.34
CA ALA A 40 -1.39 -5.71 -0.46
C ALA A 40 -0.08 -6.42 -0.10
N LEU A 41 0.14 -6.67 1.20
CA LEU A 41 1.33 -7.34 1.73
C LEU A 41 0.93 -8.63 2.46
N PRO A 42 0.45 -9.68 1.76
CA PRO A 42 0.08 -10.94 2.40
C PRO A 42 1.30 -11.69 2.97
N ALA A 43 1.05 -12.57 3.93
CA ALA A 43 2.02 -13.56 4.37
C ALA A 43 1.92 -14.84 3.51
N GLU A 44 3.01 -15.60 3.43
CA GLU A 44 2.96 -16.95 2.85
C GLU A 44 2.05 -17.85 3.71
N PRO A 45 1.00 -18.47 3.15
CA PRO A 45 0.16 -19.38 3.91
C PRO A 45 0.92 -20.67 4.26
N THR A 46 1.03 -20.96 5.55
CA THR A 46 1.66 -22.18 6.07
C THR A 46 0.62 -23.23 6.46
N ALA A 47 1.03 -24.48 6.64
CA ALA A 47 0.15 -25.55 7.09
C ALA A 47 -0.45 -25.27 8.49
N GLU A 48 0.27 -24.53 9.33
CA GLU A 48 -0.14 -24.17 10.69
C GLU A 48 -1.12 -22.98 10.70
N SER A 49 -0.89 -21.99 9.85
CA SER A 49 -1.67 -20.75 9.84
C SER A 49 -2.92 -20.85 8.96
N HIS A 50 -2.81 -21.50 7.79
CA HIS A 50 -3.87 -21.57 6.79
C HIS A 50 -3.86 -22.94 6.07
N PRO A 51 -4.20 -24.06 6.76
CA PRO A 51 -4.02 -25.41 6.22
C PRO A 51 -4.70 -25.66 4.87
N GLU A 52 -5.93 -25.19 4.68
CA GLU A 52 -6.67 -25.34 3.43
C GLU A 52 -6.06 -24.54 2.29
N LEU A 53 -5.68 -23.29 2.55
CA LEU A 53 -5.04 -22.42 1.56
C LEU A 53 -3.63 -22.93 1.23
N HIS A 54 -2.88 -23.41 2.22
CA HIS A 54 -1.57 -24.02 2.04
C HIS A 54 -1.68 -25.25 1.12
N ALA A 55 -2.62 -26.17 1.38
CA ALA A 55 -2.86 -27.31 0.51
C ALA A 55 -3.27 -26.88 -0.91
N LYS A 56 -4.07 -25.81 -1.05
CA LYS A 56 -4.47 -25.26 -2.35
C LYS A 56 -3.29 -24.70 -3.14
N ILE A 57 -2.38 -23.94 -2.52
CA ILE A 57 -1.23 -23.37 -3.23
C ILE A 57 -0.24 -24.44 -3.67
N GLN A 58 -0.08 -25.54 -2.92
CA GLN A 58 0.77 -26.67 -3.34
C GLN A 58 0.24 -27.33 -4.63
N ASN A 59 -1.07 -27.30 -4.86
CA ASN A 59 -1.72 -27.87 -6.03
C ASN A 59 -2.00 -26.83 -7.15
N THR A 60 -1.60 -25.56 -6.96
CA THR A 60 -1.82 -24.49 -7.93
C THR A 60 -0.46 -23.93 -8.34
N PRO A 61 0.09 -24.35 -9.49
CA PRO A 61 1.37 -23.83 -9.97
C PRO A 61 1.34 -22.32 -10.14
N LEU A 62 2.44 -21.66 -9.81
CA LEU A 62 2.62 -20.23 -10.11
C LEU A 62 2.56 -20.00 -11.62
N THR A 63 1.81 -18.96 -12.01
CA THR A 63 1.82 -18.46 -13.37
C THR A 63 3.18 -17.84 -13.70
N ASP A 64 3.50 -17.68 -14.98
CA ASP A 64 4.77 -17.05 -15.37
C ASP A 64 4.83 -15.58 -14.93
N SER A 65 3.70 -14.86 -14.98
CA SER A 65 3.56 -13.51 -14.42
C SER A 65 3.87 -13.45 -12.92
N GLU A 66 3.40 -14.42 -12.13
CA GLU A 66 3.70 -14.49 -10.70
C GLU A 66 5.18 -14.80 -10.43
N LYS A 67 5.81 -15.67 -11.23
CA LYS A 67 7.26 -15.95 -11.12
C LYS A 67 8.07 -14.69 -11.40
N GLU A 68 7.74 -13.97 -12.48
CA GLU A 68 8.39 -12.69 -12.83
C GLU A 68 8.19 -11.65 -11.72
N SER A 69 6.99 -11.55 -11.18
CA SER A 69 6.62 -10.65 -10.08
C SER A 69 7.41 -10.93 -8.80
N ILE A 70 7.58 -12.21 -8.43
CA ILE A 70 8.39 -12.62 -7.27
C ILE A 70 9.86 -12.26 -7.48
N ILE A 71 10.40 -12.50 -8.69
CA ILE A 71 11.79 -12.14 -9.01
C ILE A 71 11.98 -10.63 -8.89
N ARG A 72 11.07 -9.83 -9.47
CA ARG A 72 11.10 -8.36 -9.34
C ARG A 72 11.05 -7.92 -7.87
N THR A 73 10.11 -8.47 -7.10
CA THR A 73 9.96 -8.18 -5.66
C THR A 73 11.26 -8.49 -4.90
N ALA A 74 11.90 -9.62 -5.21
CA ALA A 74 13.16 -10.02 -4.59
C ALA A 74 14.31 -9.08 -4.97
N THR A 75 14.40 -8.65 -6.23
CA THR A 75 15.39 -7.65 -6.67
C THR A 75 15.21 -6.31 -5.96
N ILE A 76 13.99 -5.79 -5.90
CA ILE A 76 13.67 -4.55 -5.18
C ILE A 76 13.98 -4.70 -3.69
N SER A 77 13.64 -5.83 -3.07
CA SER A 77 13.92 -6.09 -1.65
C SER A 77 15.42 -6.09 -1.36
N LYS A 78 16.22 -6.63 -2.29
CA LYS A 78 17.67 -6.74 -2.14
C LYS A 78 18.38 -5.40 -2.39
N ASP A 79 18.04 -4.72 -3.47
CA ASP A 79 18.83 -3.59 -3.99
C ASP A 79 18.15 -2.23 -3.77
N GLY A 80 16.84 -2.19 -3.45
CA GLY A 80 16.04 -0.96 -3.35
C GLY A 80 15.64 -0.53 -1.93
N MET A 81 15.97 -1.30 -0.90
CA MET A 81 15.48 -1.10 0.49
C MET A 81 16.42 -0.32 1.42
N THR A 82 17.57 0.16 0.94
CA THR A 82 18.52 0.92 1.79
C THR A 82 17.91 2.20 2.36
N TYR A 83 17.01 2.85 1.61
CA TYR A 83 16.28 4.02 2.09
C TYR A 83 15.47 3.70 3.36
N TYR A 84 14.78 2.55 3.36
CA TYR A 84 13.98 2.07 4.49
C TYR A 84 14.89 1.81 5.69
N GLN A 85 16.03 1.14 5.49
CA GLN A 85 17.00 0.86 6.56
C GLN A 85 17.56 2.14 7.21
N GLN A 86 17.84 3.17 6.41
CA GLN A 86 18.32 4.45 6.94
C GLN A 86 17.24 5.16 7.76
N LEU A 87 16.00 5.22 7.25
CA LEU A 87 14.88 5.86 7.94
C LEU A 87 14.41 5.07 9.16
N SER A 88 14.47 3.74 9.13
CA SER A 88 14.06 2.90 10.25
C SER A 88 15.07 2.93 11.40
N THR A 89 16.33 3.28 11.16
CA THR A 89 17.38 3.23 12.20
C THR A 89 17.90 4.60 12.64
N ARG A 90 18.08 5.55 11.73
CA ARG A 90 18.70 6.87 11.99
C ARG A 90 17.96 7.99 11.24
N PRO A 91 16.63 8.13 11.37
CA PRO A 91 15.85 9.10 10.61
C PRO A 91 16.28 10.54 10.89
N GLN A 92 16.62 10.87 12.14
CA GLN A 92 17.04 12.21 12.52
C GLN A 92 18.37 12.62 11.87
N THR A 93 19.33 11.69 11.80
CA THR A 93 20.66 11.97 11.20
C THR A 93 20.52 12.27 9.72
N LEU A 94 19.74 11.46 8.99
CA LEU A 94 19.44 11.70 7.58
C LEU A 94 18.60 12.98 7.39
N GLY A 95 17.68 13.25 8.31
CA GLY A 95 16.81 14.42 8.27
C GLY A 95 17.58 15.75 8.21
N TYR A 96 18.75 15.86 8.84
CA TYR A 96 19.57 17.07 8.75
C TYR A 96 20.03 17.35 7.31
N SER A 97 20.53 16.34 6.58
CA SER A 97 21.00 16.54 5.21
C SER A 97 19.86 16.81 4.23
N LEU A 98 18.70 16.16 4.43
CA LEU A 98 17.50 16.39 3.62
C LEU A 98 16.90 17.79 3.86
N THR A 99 17.04 18.34 5.06
CA THR A 99 16.56 19.69 5.40
C THR A 99 17.50 20.77 4.88
N ASP A 100 18.82 20.55 4.97
CA ASP A 100 19.83 21.54 4.60
C ASP A 100 19.94 21.74 3.08
N SER A 101 19.70 20.69 2.28
CA SER A 101 19.91 20.72 0.83
C SER A 101 18.64 20.44 0.02
N PRO A 102 18.09 21.42 -0.73
CA PRO A 102 16.97 21.20 -1.62
C PRO A 102 17.31 20.22 -2.77
N VAL A 103 18.57 20.19 -3.21
CA VAL A 103 19.06 19.21 -4.20
C VAL A 103 19.14 17.81 -3.58
N GLY A 104 19.50 17.72 -2.29
CA GLY A 104 19.55 16.45 -1.55
C GLY A 104 18.19 15.79 -1.45
N ILE A 105 17.15 16.53 -1.04
CA ILE A 105 15.79 16.00 -0.98
C ILE A 105 15.21 15.73 -2.38
N LEU A 106 15.53 16.56 -3.37
CA LEU A 106 15.14 16.31 -4.77
C LEU A 106 15.69 14.96 -5.24
N ALA A 107 16.98 14.71 -5.08
CA ALA A 107 17.58 13.43 -5.46
C ALA A 107 16.95 12.25 -4.71
N TRP A 108 16.74 12.41 -3.39
CA TRP A 108 16.17 11.37 -2.53
C TRP A 108 14.75 10.95 -2.95
N ILE A 109 13.88 11.91 -3.28
CA ILE A 109 12.50 11.64 -3.70
C ILE A 109 12.44 11.22 -5.16
N HIS A 110 13.18 11.89 -6.05
CA HIS A 110 13.14 11.64 -7.49
C HIS A 110 13.59 10.22 -7.84
N GLU A 111 14.58 9.66 -7.13
CA GLU A 111 14.96 8.25 -7.31
C GLU A 111 13.75 7.31 -7.18
N LYS A 112 12.84 7.58 -6.23
CA LYS A 112 11.65 6.75 -6.02
C LYS A 112 10.58 6.99 -7.07
N LEU A 113 10.36 8.25 -7.47
CA LEU A 113 9.47 8.57 -8.58
C LEU A 113 9.93 7.89 -9.88
N HIS A 114 11.24 7.79 -10.11
CA HIS A 114 11.80 7.08 -11.24
C HIS A 114 11.65 5.55 -11.11
N ASP A 115 12.16 4.95 -10.02
CA ASP A 115 12.32 3.48 -9.92
C ASP A 115 11.01 2.74 -9.59
N TRP A 116 10.06 3.40 -8.93
CA TRP A 116 8.84 2.76 -8.42
C TRP A 116 7.66 2.83 -9.39
N THR A 117 7.84 3.45 -10.55
CA THR A 117 6.79 3.60 -11.57
C THR A 117 6.92 2.62 -12.71
N ASP A 118 5.87 2.52 -13.52
CA ASP A 118 5.91 1.88 -14.84
C ASP A 118 6.35 2.86 -15.92
N ASN A 119 7.58 3.40 -15.78
CA ASN A 119 8.14 4.42 -16.67
C ASN A 119 7.21 5.64 -16.85
N TYR A 120 6.58 6.09 -15.78
CA TYR A 120 5.67 7.23 -15.86
C TYR A 120 6.45 8.48 -16.30
N PRO A 121 5.98 9.23 -17.32
CA PRO A 121 6.70 10.37 -17.87
C PRO A 121 6.51 11.61 -16.99
N TRP A 122 7.12 11.60 -15.81
CA TRP A 122 7.06 12.70 -14.86
C TRP A 122 7.51 14.01 -15.50
N THR A 123 6.70 15.05 -15.31
CA THR A 123 7.08 16.41 -15.64
C THR A 123 7.92 17.02 -14.51
N ASP A 124 8.73 18.02 -14.86
CA ASP A 124 9.50 18.78 -13.86
C ASP A 124 8.57 19.38 -12.79
N ASP A 125 7.40 19.87 -13.18
CA ASP A 125 6.41 20.44 -12.26
C ASP A 125 5.86 19.40 -11.27
N GLU A 126 5.61 18.16 -11.69
CA GLU A 126 5.14 17.10 -10.78
C GLU A 126 6.22 16.70 -9.78
N ILE A 127 7.46 16.54 -10.25
CA ILE A 127 8.60 16.21 -9.39
C ILE A 127 8.82 17.33 -8.38
N LEU A 128 8.90 18.57 -8.85
CA LEU A 128 9.12 19.74 -8.00
C LEU A 128 7.94 19.97 -7.05
N THR A 129 6.71 19.72 -7.47
CA THR A 129 5.54 19.79 -6.57
C THR A 129 5.67 18.78 -5.44
N CYS A 130 5.98 17.52 -5.75
CA CYS A 130 6.19 16.48 -4.74
C CYS A 130 7.30 16.88 -3.76
N VAL A 131 8.45 17.31 -4.26
CA VAL A 131 9.61 17.69 -3.44
C VAL A 131 9.33 18.93 -2.58
N THR A 132 8.72 19.95 -3.15
CA THR A 132 8.49 21.24 -2.46
C THR A 132 7.41 21.12 -1.38
N ILE A 133 6.42 20.24 -1.53
CA ILE A 133 5.48 19.90 -0.44
C ILE A 133 6.26 19.40 0.78
N HIS A 134 7.24 18.52 0.60
CA HIS A 134 8.05 18.01 1.71
C HIS A 134 8.98 19.09 2.27
N TYR A 135 9.68 19.80 1.38
CA TYR A 135 10.69 20.78 1.76
C TYR A 135 10.12 22.00 2.50
N PHE A 136 8.98 22.53 2.05
CA PHE A 136 8.36 23.74 2.63
C PHE A 136 7.24 23.44 3.64
N SER A 137 6.92 22.18 3.92
CA SER A 137 5.93 21.86 4.95
C SER A 137 6.34 22.39 6.31
N THR A 138 5.36 22.75 7.15
CA THR A 138 5.60 23.16 8.55
C THR A 138 6.34 22.08 9.36
N ALA A 139 6.12 20.80 9.03
CA ALA A 139 6.80 19.68 9.68
C ALA A 139 8.26 19.53 9.22
N GLY A 140 8.58 20.04 8.02
CA GLY A 140 9.91 20.02 7.41
C GLY A 140 10.25 18.70 6.70
N ALA A 141 11.33 18.75 5.92
CA ALA A 141 11.83 17.65 5.08
C ALA A 141 12.09 16.34 5.83
N ALA A 142 12.47 16.42 7.11
CA ALA A 142 12.79 15.26 7.93
C ALA A 142 11.57 14.51 8.50
N ALA A 143 10.40 15.17 8.54
CA ALA A 143 9.24 14.67 9.27
C ALA A 143 8.78 13.25 8.87
N PRO A 144 8.68 12.91 7.57
CA PRO A 144 8.22 11.58 7.17
C PRO A 144 9.12 10.46 7.70
N GLY A 145 10.41 10.71 7.94
CA GLY A 145 11.34 9.67 8.36
C GLY A 145 11.00 9.01 9.70
N SER A 146 10.32 9.73 10.60
CA SER A 146 9.92 9.22 11.91
C SER A 146 8.95 8.03 11.84
N VAL A 147 8.13 7.94 10.79
CA VAL A 147 7.15 6.85 10.63
C VAL A 147 7.84 5.50 10.46
N TYR A 148 8.94 5.46 9.70
CA TYR A 148 9.71 4.23 9.45
C TYR A 148 10.35 3.71 10.73
N TYR A 149 10.89 4.60 11.55
CA TYR A 149 11.44 4.22 12.85
C TYR A 149 10.35 3.65 13.76
N ALA A 150 9.18 4.32 13.83
CA ALA A 150 8.06 3.86 14.65
C ALA A 150 7.49 2.51 14.18
N MET A 151 7.40 2.30 12.86
CA MET A 151 6.94 1.05 12.26
C MET A 151 7.86 -0.14 12.56
N GLU A 152 9.17 0.07 12.49
CA GLU A 152 10.17 -0.97 12.73
C GLU A 152 10.29 -1.32 14.23
N HIS A 153 10.14 -0.31 15.10
CA HIS A 153 10.30 -0.46 16.55
C HIS A 153 8.98 -0.68 17.31
N SER A 154 7.87 -0.93 16.59
CA SER A 154 6.61 -1.33 17.22
C SER A 154 6.66 -2.81 17.63
N SER A 155 5.86 -3.20 18.63
CA SER A 155 5.72 -4.59 19.05
C SER A 155 4.23 -4.99 19.11
N PRO A 156 3.77 -5.92 18.24
CA PRO A 156 4.50 -6.49 17.09
C PRO A 156 4.84 -5.41 16.04
N GLY A 157 5.79 -5.72 15.14
CA GLY A 157 6.19 -4.81 14.06
C GLY A 157 5.02 -4.48 13.13
N ALA A 158 4.99 -3.27 12.55
CA ALA A 158 3.84 -2.79 11.78
C ALA A 158 3.47 -3.67 10.58
N LEU A 159 4.48 -4.24 9.90
CA LEU A 159 4.29 -5.19 8.80
C LEU A 159 3.60 -6.48 9.27
N VAL A 160 4.06 -7.04 10.39
CA VAL A 160 3.47 -8.25 10.99
C VAL A 160 2.03 -7.98 11.42
N GLU A 161 1.76 -6.80 11.98
CA GLU A 161 0.39 -6.41 12.34
C GLU A 161 -0.51 -6.30 11.10
N ALA A 162 -0.03 -5.68 10.02
CA ALA A 162 -0.79 -5.51 8.79
C ALA A 162 -1.12 -6.84 8.09
N GLN A 163 -0.29 -7.87 8.27
CA GLN A 163 -0.48 -9.22 7.72
C GLN A 163 -1.57 -10.04 8.41
N LYS A 164 -2.00 -9.67 9.61
CA LYS A 164 -3.06 -10.41 10.33
C LYS A 164 -4.38 -10.36 9.57
N TYR A 165 -5.15 -11.44 9.64
CA TYR A 165 -6.49 -11.50 9.08
C TYR A 165 -7.40 -10.42 9.69
N VAL A 166 -8.12 -9.67 8.85
CA VAL A 166 -9.14 -8.70 9.28
C VAL A 166 -10.47 -9.03 8.62
N ASP A 167 -11.51 -9.22 9.42
CA ASP A 167 -12.85 -9.59 8.95
C ASP A 167 -13.67 -8.36 8.51
N VAL A 168 -13.20 -7.71 7.44
CA VAL A 168 -13.95 -6.74 6.66
C VAL A 168 -13.84 -7.12 5.18
N PRO A 169 -14.82 -6.78 4.33
CA PRO A 169 -14.66 -6.91 2.89
C PRO A 169 -13.39 -6.21 2.42
N LEU A 170 -12.56 -6.96 1.67
CA LEU A 170 -11.28 -6.51 1.17
C LEU A 170 -11.28 -6.48 -0.36
N GLY A 171 -10.99 -5.32 -0.93
CA GLY A 171 -10.70 -5.14 -2.35
C GLY A 171 -9.21 -4.96 -2.58
N ILE A 172 -8.67 -5.58 -3.64
CA ILE A 172 -7.25 -5.49 -3.96
C ILE A 172 -7.06 -5.15 -5.45
N ALA A 173 -6.33 -4.08 -5.72
CA ALA A 173 -5.88 -3.71 -7.05
C ALA A 173 -4.38 -4.02 -7.20
N ARG A 174 -4.00 -4.80 -8.21
CA ARG A 174 -2.61 -5.21 -8.46
C ARG A 174 -2.09 -4.53 -9.72
N PHE A 175 -1.03 -3.74 -9.61
CA PHE A 175 -0.40 -3.03 -10.72
C PHE A 175 0.92 -3.72 -11.08
N ALA A 176 1.15 -4.01 -12.36
CA ALA A 176 2.22 -4.90 -12.82
C ALA A 176 3.64 -4.48 -12.42
N LYS A 177 3.88 -3.20 -12.11
CA LYS A 177 5.20 -2.68 -11.71
C LYS A 177 5.29 -2.22 -10.26
N ASP A 178 4.31 -2.54 -9.41
CA ASP A 178 4.40 -2.25 -7.98
C ASP A 178 5.62 -2.96 -7.33
N LEU A 179 5.98 -2.51 -6.12
CA LEU A 179 7.19 -2.91 -5.40
C LEU A 179 7.11 -4.34 -4.86
N VAL A 180 5.93 -4.73 -4.39
CA VAL A 180 5.69 -6.03 -3.78
C VAL A 180 4.51 -6.70 -4.46
N LEU A 181 4.83 -7.72 -5.26
CA LEU A 181 3.85 -8.52 -5.97
C LEU A 181 4.04 -9.99 -5.61
N LEU A 182 3.30 -10.41 -4.58
CA LEU A 182 3.26 -11.79 -4.09
C LEU A 182 2.18 -12.60 -4.82
N PRO A 183 2.24 -13.95 -4.79
CA PRO A 183 1.24 -14.82 -5.42
C PRO A 183 -0.18 -14.43 -5.05
N ARG A 184 -1.07 -14.42 -6.03
CA ARG A 184 -2.42 -13.85 -5.85
C ARG A 184 -3.21 -14.57 -4.76
N LEU A 185 -3.07 -15.90 -4.68
CA LEU A 185 -3.76 -16.70 -3.66
C LEU A 185 -3.36 -16.32 -2.23
N TRP A 186 -2.19 -15.75 -1.99
CA TRP A 186 -1.75 -15.35 -0.65
C TRP A 186 -2.60 -14.21 -0.09
N ASN A 187 -3.25 -13.40 -0.94
CA ASN A 187 -4.16 -12.35 -0.52
C ASN A 187 -5.32 -12.86 0.35
N GLN A 188 -5.68 -14.13 0.23
CA GLN A 188 -6.72 -14.75 1.07
C GLN A 188 -6.31 -14.86 2.55
N THR A 189 -5.02 -14.74 2.89
CA THR A 189 -4.54 -14.66 4.28
C THR A 189 -4.92 -13.34 4.95
N LEU A 190 -5.16 -12.28 4.17
CA LEU A 190 -5.38 -10.94 4.69
C LEU A 190 -6.83 -10.70 5.14
N GLY A 191 -7.80 -11.48 4.71
CA GLY A 191 -9.20 -11.20 4.98
C GLY A 191 -10.15 -11.78 3.95
N ARG A 192 -11.41 -11.36 4.03
CA ARG A 192 -12.44 -11.71 3.05
C ARG A 192 -12.26 -10.87 1.78
N VAL A 193 -11.46 -11.37 0.84
CA VAL A 193 -11.27 -10.77 -0.49
C VAL A 193 -12.57 -10.87 -1.29
N VAL A 194 -13.20 -9.74 -1.59
CA VAL A 194 -14.47 -9.66 -2.33
C VAL A 194 -14.31 -9.10 -3.74
N SER A 195 -13.24 -8.34 -3.99
CA SER A 195 -12.89 -7.85 -5.32
C SER A 195 -11.37 -7.89 -5.49
N GLU A 196 -10.93 -8.34 -6.65
CA GLU A 196 -9.51 -8.37 -6.99
C GLU A 196 -9.34 -8.07 -8.48
N SER A 197 -8.54 -7.05 -8.76
CA SER A 197 -8.26 -6.56 -10.11
C SER A 197 -6.75 -6.64 -10.38
N GLU A 198 -6.37 -6.89 -11.63
CA GLU A 198 -4.97 -6.95 -12.04
C GLU A 198 -4.79 -6.15 -13.34
N TYR A 199 -3.83 -5.22 -13.32
CA TYR A 199 -3.58 -4.27 -14.39
C TYR A 199 -2.19 -4.48 -14.97
N ALA A 200 -2.14 -4.58 -16.31
CA ALA A 200 -0.89 -4.79 -17.04
C ALA A 200 0.03 -3.55 -17.08
N ARG A 201 -0.48 -2.39 -16.66
CA ARG A 201 0.22 -1.10 -16.62
C ARG A 201 0.19 -0.52 -15.21
N GLY A 202 1.14 0.37 -14.92
CA GLY A 202 1.22 1.13 -13.67
C GLY A 202 2.13 0.49 -12.63
N GLY A 203 2.73 1.35 -11.80
CA GLY A 203 3.59 0.99 -10.70
C GLY A 203 2.99 1.32 -9.33
N HIS A 204 3.87 1.70 -8.41
CA HIS A 204 3.56 1.93 -7.01
C HIS A 204 2.63 3.14 -6.79
N PHE A 205 2.76 4.18 -7.62
CA PHE A 205 1.96 5.41 -7.51
C PHE A 205 0.65 5.27 -8.28
N ALA A 206 -0.10 4.19 -8.03
CA ALA A 206 -1.25 3.79 -8.84
C ALA A 206 -2.29 4.90 -9.05
N ALA A 207 -2.60 5.69 -8.01
CA ALA A 207 -3.54 6.81 -8.13
C ALA A 207 -3.06 7.94 -9.04
N TRP A 208 -1.75 8.05 -9.26
CA TRP A 208 -1.12 9.03 -10.14
C TRP A 208 -0.90 8.48 -11.56
N GLU A 209 -0.37 7.26 -11.64
CA GLU A 209 -0.01 6.61 -12.92
C GLU A 209 -1.24 6.10 -13.69
N CYS A 210 -2.23 5.57 -12.94
CA CYS A 210 -3.41 4.88 -13.46
C CYS A 210 -4.67 5.33 -12.70
N PRO A 211 -5.01 6.63 -12.71
CA PRO A 211 -6.13 7.17 -11.93
C PRO A 211 -7.47 6.57 -12.35
N THR A 212 -7.64 6.26 -13.64
CA THR A 212 -8.90 5.70 -14.16
C THR A 212 -9.14 4.30 -13.62
N GLU A 213 -8.10 3.48 -13.56
CA GLU A 213 -8.11 2.12 -13.03
C GLU A 213 -8.45 2.11 -11.53
N ILE A 214 -7.74 2.92 -10.72
CA ILE A 214 -8.02 3.04 -9.28
C ILE A 214 -9.45 3.54 -9.02
N VAL A 215 -9.89 4.59 -9.72
CA VAL A 215 -11.26 5.10 -9.56
C VAL A 215 -12.29 4.06 -10.00
N GLY A 216 -12.01 3.33 -11.08
CA GLY A 216 -12.83 2.24 -11.57
C GLY A 216 -13.03 1.16 -10.51
N ASP A 217 -11.96 0.68 -9.89
CA ASP A 217 -12.02 -0.34 -8.83
C ASP A 217 -12.77 0.13 -7.59
N VAL A 218 -12.47 1.34 -7.11
CA VAL A 218 -13.16 1.93 -5.96
C VAL A 218 -14.66 2.05 -6.24
N ARG A 219 -15.06 2.44 -7.45
CA ARG A 219 -16.47 2.51 -7.84
C ARG A 219 -17.10 1.12 -8.03
N ALA A 220 -16.38 0.16 -8.60
CA ALA A 220 -16.88 -1.20 -8.77
C ALA A 220 -17.11 -1.89 -7.42
N MET A 221 -16.30 -1.56 -6.40
CA MET A 221 -16.45 -2.10 -5.06
C MET A 221 -17.53 -1.35 -4.25
N PHE A 222 -17.46 -0.01 -4.20
CA PHE A 222 -18.24 0.80 -3.26
C PHE A 222 -19.37 1.63 -3.89
N GLY A 223 -19.39 1.77 -5.22
CA GLY A 223 -20.44 2.50 -5.93
C GLY A 223 -21.77 1.76 -5.94
N ARG A 224 -22.81 2.43 -6.44
CA ARG A 224 -24.15 1.84 -6.57
C ARG A 224 -24.11 0.52 -7.35
N GLY A 225 -24.61 -0.54 -6.72
CA GLY A 225 -24.62 -1.89 -7.31
C GLY A 225 -23.25 -2.58 -7.33
N GLY A 226 -22.23 -1.98 -6.72
CA GLY A 226 -20.92 -2.58 -6.52
C GLY A 226 -20.93 -3.70 -5.48
N THR A 227 -19.83 -4.43 -5.38
CA THR A 227 -19.71 -5.67 -4.59
C THR A 227 -20.08 -5.50 -3.11
N VAL A 228 -19.85 -4.32 -2.54
CA VAL A 228 -20.20 -3.99 -1.15
C VAL A 228 -21.07 -2.73 -1.06
N SER A 229 -21.85 -2.47 -2.10
CA SER A 229 -22.86 -1.40 -2.12
C SER A 229 -23.75 -1.49 -0.87
N GLY A 230 -23.96 -0.36 -0.19
CA GLY A 230 -24.78 -0.30 1.02
C GLY A 230 -24.11 -0.86 2.28
N CYS A 231 -22.82 -1.16 2.27
CA CYS A 231 -22.11 -1.62 3.48
C CYS A 231 -22.00 -0.54 4.58
N VAL A 232 -22.23 0.73 4.25
CA VAL A 232 -22.34 1.84 5.19
C VAL A 232 -23.81 2.23 5.29
N ASP A 233 -24.36 2.27 6.50
CA ASP A 233 -25.78 2.46 6.70
C ASP A 233 -26.27 3.82 6.13
N GLY A 234 -27.34 3.77 5.34
CA GLY A 234 -27.93 4.95 4.71
C GLY A 234 -27.08 5.57 3.58
N ARG A 235 -26.05 4.87 3.07
CA ARG A 235 -25.20 5.31 1.96
C ARG A 235 -25.15 4.23 0.87
N ASP A 236 -25.66 4.53 -0.32
CA ASP A 236 -25.77 3.59 -1.45
C ASP A 236 -24.65 3.74 -2.50
N GLY A 237 -23.63 4.57 -2.24
CA GLY A 237 -22.54 4.88 -3.17
C GLY A 237 -22.74 6.22 -3.90
N VAL A 238 -21.66 6.78 -4.46
CA VAL A 238 -21.70 8.02 -5.25
C VAL A 238 -22.27 7.74 -6.63
#